data_AF-A0A938KC71-F1
#
_entry.id   AF-A0A938KC71-F1
#
_cell.length_a   1.000
_cell.length_b   1.000
_cell.length_c   1.000
_cell.angle_alpha   90.00
_cell.angle_beta   90.00
_cell.angle_gamma   90.00
#
_symmetry.space_group_name_H-M   'P 1'
#
loop_
_entity.id
_entity.type
_entity.pdbx_description
1 polymer ?
#
loop_
_entity_poly.entity_id
_entity_poly.type
_entity_poly.pdbx_seq_one_letter_code
_entity_poly.pdbx_strand_id
1 'polypeptide(L)'
;MLDANKRTVGILTKSDFLKKVERQLILVDHNELSQAVQGADQVEILEVVDHHRIGLATSQPILFRNEPVGSTSTIVANCFLQHGFEIPTNIAGLLLAALEIHRRSQGCFFSGVLVTDVVSQSSLLLIAAPDALRRRIDYPEAQPGVYELAGIVSRKKQLLPYLIHILRQIAIQR
;
A
#
# COMPACT_ATOMS: atom_id res chain seq x y z
N MET A 1 -30.45 -2.68 -27.66
CA MET A 1 -30.64 -3.31 -26.34
C MET A 1 -31.97 -2.87 -25.78
N LEU A 2 -32.71 -3.80 -25.15
CA LEU A 2 -33.99 -3.51 -24.51
C LEU A 2 -33.85 -3.75 -23.00
N ASP A 3 -34.56 -2.97 -22.19
CA ASP A 3 -34.71 -3.26 -20.76
C ASP A 3 -35.73 -4.38 -20.48
N ALA A 4 -35.93 -4.69 -19.20
CA ALA A 4 -36.91 -5.68 -18.74
C ALA A 4 -38.36 -5.33 -19.15
N ASN A 5 -38.63 -4.07 -19.46
CA ASN A 5 -39.94 -3.57 -19.91
C ASN A 5 -40.02 -3.47 -21.45
N LYS A 6 -39.07 -4.08 -22.18
CA LYS A 6 -38.96 -4.06 -23.65
C LYS A 6 -38.80 -2.66 -24.26
N ARG A 7 -38.33 -1.68 -23.48
CA ARG A 7 -38.04 -0.34 -23.99
C ARG A 7 -36.61 -0.29 -24.50
N THR A 8 -36.41 0.39 -25.62
CA THR A 8 -35.08 0.55 -26.20
C THR A 8 -34.23 1.43 -25.30
N VAL A 9 -33.15 0.85 -24.76
CA VAL A 9 -32.19 1.54 -23.87
C VAL A 9 -30.85 1.83 -24.53
N GLY A 10 -30.67 1.44 -25.80
CA GLY A 10 -29.48 1.78 -26.57
C GLY A 10 -29.35 0.98 -27.86
N ILE A 11 -28.47 1.44 -28.75
CA ILE A 11 -28.11 0.76 -29.99
C ILE A 11 -26.65 0.32 -29.83
N LEU A 12 -26.38 -0.96 -30.07
CA LEU A 12 -25.04 -1.52 -29.98
C LEU A 12 -24.65 -2.00 -31.38
N THR A 13 -23.63 -1.38 -31.95
CA THR A 13 -23.23 -1.60 -33.34
C THR A 13 -22.05 -2.56 -33.44
N LYS A 14 -21.79 -3.15 -34.62
CA LYS A 14 -20.57 -3.93 -34.86
C LYS A 14 -19.29 -3.12 -34.57
N SER A 15 -19.31 -1.81 -34.80
CA SER A 15 -18.21 -0.89 -34.51
C SER A 15 -17.92 -0.78 -33.02
N ASP A 16 -18.95 -0.89 -32.17
CA ASP A 16 -18.79 -0.88 -30.71
C ASP A 16 -18.11 -2.16 -30.19
N PHE A 17 -18.29 -3.30 -30.88
CA PHE A 17 -17.54 -4.54 -30.60
C PHE A 17 -16.09 -4.49 -31.09
N LEU A 18 -15.79 -3.61 -32.05
CA LEU A 18 -14.44 -3.45 -32.62
C LEU A 18 -13.61 -2.40 -31.90
N LYS A 19 -14.17 -1.69 -30.90
CA LYS A 19 -13.39 -0.82 -30.01
C LYS A 19 -12.44 -1.67 -29.20
N LYS A 20 -11.18 -1.70 -29.62
CA LYS A 20 -10.08 -2.29 -28.87
C LYS A 20 -9.95 -1.46 -27.58
N VAL A 21 -10.14 -2.09 -26.43
CA VAL A 21 -9.77 -1.48 -25.16
C VAL A 21 -8.24 -1.48 -25.14
N GLU A 22 -7.64 -0.32 -25.39
CA GLU A 22 -6.21 -0.13 -25.18
C GLU A 22 -5.96 -0.27 -23.69
N ARG A 23 -5.37 -1.41 -23.32
CA ARG A 23 -4.95 -1.65 -21.94
C ARG A 23 -3.61 -0.93 -21.75
N GLN A 24 -3.38 -0.44 -20.55
CA GLN A 24 -2.15 0.21 -20.15
C GLN A 24 -1.69 -0.42 -18.83
N LEU A 25 -0.38 -0.51 -18.62
CA LEU A 25 0.23 -1.14 -17.46
C LEU A 25 1.08 -0.14 -16.67
N ILE A 26 1.04 -0.30 -15.35
CA ILE A 26 2.02 0.24 -14.42
C ILE A 26 2.66 -0.95 -13.73
N LEU A 27 3.98 -1.07 -13.82
CA LEU A 27 4.72 -2.14 -13.17
C LEU A 27 5.17 -1.68 -11.78
N VAL A 28 5.02 -2.56 -10.80
CA VAL A 28 5.36 -2.30 -9.40
C VAL A 28 6.23 -3.43 -8.89
N ASP A 29 7.34 -3.10 -8.24
CA ASP A 29 8.31 -4.05 -7.65
C ASP A 29 9.13 -4.88 -8.65
N HIS A 30 8.89 -4.68 -9.95
CA HIS A 30 9.67 -5.30 -11.01
C HIS A 30 9.64 -4.46 -12.27
N ASN A 31 10.65 -4.64 -13.12
CA ASN A 31 10.72 -4.05 -14.45
C ASN A 31 11.02 -5.09 -15.54
N GLU A 32 11.16 -6.38 -15.19
CA GLU A 32 11.35 -7.43 -16.18
C GLU A 32 10.00 -7.94 -16.71
N LEU A 33 9.80 -7.89 -18.03
CA LEU A 33 8.57 -8.39 -18.68
C LEU A 33 8.30 -9.88 -18.41
N SER A 34 9.35 -10.67 -18.13
CA SER A 34 9.26 -12.07 -17.73
C SER A 34 8.55 -12.28 -16.40
N GLN A 35 8.53 -11.27 -15.53
CA GLN A 35 7.85 -11.27 -14.24
C GLN A 35 6.46 -10.63 -14.29
N ALA A 36 6.10 -10.03 -15.43
CA ALA A 36 4.81 -9.38 -15.64
C ALA A 36 3.71 -10.36 -16.07
N VAL A 37 2.49 -9.84 -16.22
CA VAL A 37 1.32 -10.64 -16.63
C VAL A 37 1.48 -11.11 -18.08
N GLN A 38 0.85 -12.24 -18.43
CA GLN A 38 0.86 -12.74 -19.81
C GLN A 38 0.32 -11.68 -20.79
N GLY A 39 1.08 -11.40 -21.85
CA GLY A 39 0.73 -10.39 -22.85
C GLY A 39 1.17 -8.96 -22.48
N ALA A 40 1.93 -8.77 -21.39
CA ALA A 40 2.47 -7.45 -21.03
C ALA A 40 3.39 -6.86 -22.09
N ASP A 41 4.01 -7.69 -22.94
CA ASP A 41 4.81 -7.29 -24.10
C ASP A 41 3.99 -6.64 -25.22
N GLN A 42 2.66 -6.83 -25.21
CA GLN A 42 1.73 -6.33 -26.24
C GLN A 42 0.93 -5.13 -25.77
N VAL A 43 1.25 -4.60 -24.58
CA VAL A 43 0.49 -3.57 -23.87
C VAL A 43 1.42 -2.41 -23.54
N GLU A 44 0.90 -1.18 -23.64
CA GLU A 44 1.66 0.02 -23.30
C GLU A 44 1.96 0.05 -21.80
N ILE A 45 3.23 0.15 -21.43
CA ILE A 45 3.67 0.44 -20.06
C ILE A 45 3.77 1.97 -19.93
N LEU A 46 3.07 2.55 -18.95
CA LEU A 46 3.08 3.98 -18.68
C LEU A 46 4.07 4.38 -17.59
N GLU A 47 4.22 3.51 -16.59
CA GLU A 47 5.01 3.78 -15.40
C GLU A 47 5.64 2.51 -14.83
N VAL A 48 6.81 2.68 -14.22
CA VAL A 48 7.49 1.67 -13.41
C VAL A 48 7.82 2.28 -12.05
N VAL A 49 7.42 1.60 -10.97
CA VAL A 49 7.78 1.93 -9.58
C VAL A 49 8.55 0.74 -9.00
N ASP A 50 9.86 0.87 -8.84
CA ASP A 50 10.71 -0.27 -8.51
C ASP A 50 11.92 0.14 -7.65
N HIS A 51 12.56 -0.82 -7.00
CA HIS A 51 13.82 -0.67 -6.26
C HIS A 51 14.91 -1.65 -6.69
N HIS A 52 14.63 -2.50 -7.69
CA HIS A 52 15.58 -3.42 -8.30
C HIS A 52 16.43 -2.76 -9.40
N ARG A 53 17.40 -3.52 -9.91
CA ARG A 53 18.24 -3.11 -11.04
C ARG A 53 17.37 -2.88 -12.28
N ILE A 54 17.71 -1.85 -13.03
CA ILE A 54 16.98 -1.46 -14.24
C ILE A 54 17.45 -2.34 -15.41
N GLY A 55 16.49 -2.99 -16.09
CA GLY A 55 16.72 -3.81 -17.29
C GLY A 55 15.65 -3.66 -18.37
N LEU A 56 14.58 -2.89 -18.14
CA LEU A 56 13.49 -2.69 -19.10
C LEU A 56 13.88 -1.73 -20.22
N ALA A 57 13.53 -2.09 -21.46
CA ALA A 57 13.54 -1.19 -22.61
C ALA A 57 12.09 -0.88 -23.03
N THR A 58 11.78 0.39 -23.28
CA THR A 58 10.47 0.85 -23.73
C THR A 58 10.56 1.52 -25.09
N SER A 59 9.51 1.42 -25.91
CA SER A 59 9.42 2.04 -27.24
C SER A 59 9.17 3.55 -27.18
N GLN A 60 8.72 4.06 -26.03
CA GLN A 60 8.41 5.47 -25.79
C GLN A 60 8.82 5.88 -24.37
N PRO A 61 8.97 7.19 -24.09
CA PRO A 61 9.23 7.66 -22.73
C PRO A 61 8.12 7.25 -21.76
N ILE A 62 8.52 6.79 -20.58
CA ILE A 62 7.61 6.41 -19.49
C ILE A 62 8.04 7.09 -18.18
N LEU A 63 7.14 7.17 -17.21
CA LEU A 63 7.53 7.56 -15.86
C LEU A 63 8.29 6.40 -15.21
N PHE A 64 9.59 6.55 -14.98
CA PHE A 64 10.39 5.53 -14.31
C PHE A 64 10.86 6.03 -12.94
N ARG A 65 10.23 5.55 -11.87
CA ARG A 65 10.59 5.85 -10.49
C ARG A 65 11.37 4.68 -9.90
N ASN A 66 12.69 4.83 -9.85
CA ASN A 66 13.59 3.87 -9.21
C ASN A 66 14.29 4.52 -8.02
N GLU A 67 14.06 4.02 -6.82
CA GLU A 67 14.69 4.53 -5.61
C GLU A 67 15.50 3.41 -4.92
N PRO A 68 16.73 3.66 -4.46
CA PRO A 68 17.58 2.65 -3.82
C PRO A 68 17.16 2.41 -2.36
N VAL A 69 15.92 1.94 -2.17
CA VAL A 69 15.29 1.65 -0.88
C VAL A 69 15.11 0.14 -0.68
N GLY A 70 14.79 -0.26 0.55
CA GLY A 70 14.64 -1.68 0.89
C GLY A 70 13.37 -2.34 0.37
N SER A 71 12.40 -1.58 -0.16
CA SER A 71 11.14 -2.11 -0.70
C SER A 71 10.39 -1.04 -1.49
N THR A 72 9.71 -1.45 -2.58
CA THR A 72 8.78 -0.61 -3.36
C THR A 72 7.67 0.02 -2.50
N SER A 73 7.26 -0.63 -1.41
CA SER A 73 6.29 -0.04 -0.46
C SER A 73 6.79 1.27 0.15
N THR A 74 8.11 1.44 0.30
CA THR A 74 8.72 2.70 0.78
C THR A 74 8.52 3.81 -0.24
N ILE A 75 8.66 3.49 -1.52
CA ILE A 75 8.48 4.43 -2.64
C ILE A 75 7.02 4.89 -2.68
N VAL A 76 6.09 3.93 -2.63
CA VAL A 76 4.65 4.21 -2.60
C VAL A 76 4.31 5.09 -1.38
N ALA A 77 4.79 4.73 -0.19
CA ALA A 77 4.58 5.52 1.02
C ALA A 77 5.10 6.97 0.87
N ASN A 78 6.30 7.15 0.32
CA ASN A 78 6.86 8.48 0.03
C ASN A 78 5.98 9.25 -0.95
N CYS A 79 5.44 8.61 -1.99
CA CYS A 79 4.52 9.25 -2.93
C CYS A 79 3.23 9.71 -2.24
N PHE A 80 2.64 8.91 -1.36
CA PHE A 80 1.47 9.31 -0.57
C PHE A 80 1.79 10.55 0.29
N LEU A 81 2.93 10.53 1.00
CA LEU A 81 3.36 11.63 1.86
C LEU A 81 3.63 12.92 1.07
N GLN A 82 4.34 12.83 -0.06
CA GLN A 82 4.68 13.98 -0.91
C GLN A 82 3.45 14.69 -1.47
N HIS A 83 2.37 13.95 -1.72
CA HIS A 83 1.13 14.51 -2.25
C HIS A 83 0.12 14.85 -1.15
N GLY A 84 0.48 14.67 0.12
CA GLY A 84 -0.43 14.92 1.25
C GLY A 84 -1.67 14.04 1.23
N PHE A 85 -1.60 12.85 0.64
CA PHE A 85 -2.74 11.93 0.61
C PHE A 85 -2.95 11.31 2.00
N GLU A 86 -4.08 11.60 2.62
CA GLU A 86 -4.60 10.80 3.73
C GLU A 86 -4.89 9.38 3.22
N ILE A 87 -4.49 8.35 3.96
CA ILE A 87 -4.76 6.96 3.58
C ILE A 87 -6.28 6.73 3.66
N PRO A 88 -6.96 6.49 2.53
CA PRO A 88 -8.41 6.29 2.54
C PRO A 88 -8.78 5.06 3.37
N THR A 89 -9.93 5.10 4.05
CA THR A 89 -10.35 4.03 4.98
C THR A 89 -10.37 2.63 4.37
N ASN A 90 -10.76 2.50 3.11
CA ASN A 90 -10.73 1.23 2.39
C ASN A 90 -9.30 0.70 2.19
N ILE A 91 -8.32 1.57 1.92
CA ILE A 91 -6.92 1.19 1.77
C ILE A 91 -6.31 0.82 3.12
N ALA A 92 -6.59 1.60 4.17
CA ALA A 92 -6.18 1.28 5.54
C ALA A 92 -6.70 -0.10 5.97
N GLY A 93 -7.98 -0.40 5.68
CA GLY A 93 -8.58 -1.70 5.96
C GLY A 93 -7.89 -2.86 5.23
N LEU A 94 -7.56 -2.69 3.95
CA LEU A 94 -6.83 -3.70 3.16
C LEU A 94 -5.42 -3.95 3.73
N LEU A 95 -4.69 -2.89 4.07
CA LEU A 95 -3.35 -3.00 4.67
C LEU A 95 -3.40 -3.69 6.03
N LEU A 96 -4.38 -3.34 6.88
CA LEU A 96 -4.58 -4.00 8.18
C LEU A 96 -4.95 -5.48 8.02
N ALA A 97 -5.78 -5.85 7.05
CA ALA A 97 -6.09 -7.23 6.76
C ALA A 97 -4.83 -8.03 6.35
N ALA A 98 -3.99 -7.45 5.50
CA ALA A 98 -2.71 -8.05 5.12
C ALA A 98 -1.77 -8.21 6.31
N LEU A 99 -1.67 -7.20 7.19
CA LEU A 99 -0.88 -7.27 8.41
C LEU A 99 -1.40 -8.34 9.38
N GLU A 100 -2.71 -8.51 9.51
CA GLU A 100 -3.32 -9.55 10.35
C GLU A 100 -3.05 -10.95 9.80
N ILE A 101 -3.14 -11.15 8.48
CA ILE A 101 -2.77 -12.41 7.82
C ILE A 101 -1.28 -12.71 8.06
N HIS A 102 -0.41 -11.72 7.87
CA HIS A 102 1.03 -11.86 8.11
C HIS A 102 1.34 -12.18 9.58
N ARG A 103 0.69 -11.48 10.51
CA ARG A 103 0.82 -11.72 11.95
C ARG A 103 0.48 -13.17 12.31
N ARG A 104 -0.63 -13.70 11.76
CA ARG A 104 -1.07 -15.08 12.00
C ARG A 104 -0.16 -16.11 11.34
N SER A 105 0.25 -15.89 10.09
CA SER A 105 1.06 -16.85 9.34
C SER A 105 2.49 -16.99 9.90
N GLN A 106 3.04 -15.92 10.46
CA GLN A 106 4.38 -15.91 11.06
C GLN A 106 4.37 -16.17 12.57
N GLY A 107 3.20 -16.36 13.19
CA GLY A 107 3.08 -16.54 14.64
C GLY A 107 3.53 -15.32 15.46
N CYS A 108 3.54 -14.12 14.85
CA CYS A 108 3.99 -12.89 15.50
C CYS A 108 2.94 -12.38 16.50
N PHE A 109 3.40 -11.78 17.62
CA PHE A 109 2.48 -11.15 18.58
C PHE A 109 1.77 -9.94 17.98
N PHE A 110 2.47 -9.15 17.17
CA PHE A 110 1.93 -8.06 16.37
C PHE A 110 2.66 -7.96 15.03
N SER A 111 2.06 -7.31 14.04
CA SER A 111 2.70 -6.86 12.81
C SER A 111 2.27 -5.42 12.54
N GLY A 112 3.16 -4.59 12.00
CA GLY A 112 2.82 -3.20 11.74
C GLY A 112 3.71 -2.53 10.71
N VAL A 113 3.16 -1.49 10.10
CA VAL A 113 3.81 -0.61 9.14
C VAL A 113 3.85 0.78 9.74
N LEU A 114 5.02 1.41 9.68
CA LEU A 114 5.22 2.80 10.05
C LEU A 114 5.44 3.61 8.77
N VAL A 115 4.59 4.59 8.53
CA VAL A 115 4.75 5.60 7.48
C VAL A 115 5.21 6.88 8.16
N THR A 116 6.33 7.47 7.74
CA THR A 116 6.94 8.62 8.41
C THR A 116 6.98 9.83 7.52
N ASP A 117 6.33 10.91 7.95
CA ASP A 117 6.54 12.24 7.41
C ASP A 117 7.67 12.94 8.18
N VAL A 118 8.83 13.01 7.53
CA VAL A 118 10.02 13.67 8.10
C VAL A 118 9.86 15.19 8.15
N VAL A 119 9.00 15.77 7.30
CA VAL A 119 8.78 17.22 7.24
C VAL A 119 7.93 17.66 8.42
N SER A 120 6.79 17.01 8.65
CA SER A 120 5.92 17.30 9.81
C SER A 120 6.40 16.66 11.12
N GLN A 121 7.51 15.91 11.10
CA GLN A 121 8.06 15.18 12.25
C GLN A 121 7.03 14.24 12.89
N SER A 122 6.23 13.56 12.07
CA SER A 122 5.14 12.69 12.51
C SER A 122 5.12 11.36 11.75
N SER A 123 4.40 10.38 12.30
CA SER A 123 4.22 9.09 11.65
C SER A 123 2.79 8.58 11.75
N LEU A 124 2.39 7.78 10.77
CA LEU A 124 1.21 6.93 10.84
C LEU A 124 1.63 5.49 11.11
N LEU A 125 1.09 4.87 12.14
CA LEU A 125 1.30 3.47 12.47
C LEU A 125 0.05 2.67 12.16
N LEU A 126 0.15 1.75 11.20
CA LEU A 126 -0.84 0.70 10.98
C LEU A 126 -0.36 -0.54 11.74
N ILE A 127 -1.17 -1.07 12.65
CA ILE A 127 -0.77 -2.21 13.49
C ILE A 127 -1.89 -3.24 13.63
N ALA A 128 -1.57 -4.47 13.25
CA ALA A 128 -2.35 -5.66 13.57
C ALA A 128 -1.81 -6.25 14.88
N ALA A 129 -2.61 -6.21 15.94
CA ALA A 129 -2.23 -6.70 17.26
C ALA A 129 -3.46 -7.08 18.10
N PRO A 130 -3.29 -7.93 19.13
CA PRO A 130 -4.33 -8.16 20.13
C PRO A 130 -4.79 -6.86 20.80
N ASP A 131 -6.06 -6.83 21.21
CA ASP A 131 -6.66 -5.72 21.96
C ASP A 131 -5.83 -5.28 23.17
N ALA A 132 -5.20 -6.24 23.85
CA ALA A 132 -4.36 -5.98 25.02
C ALA A 132 -3.19 -5.04 24.70
N LEU A 133 -2.68 -5.04 23.47
CA LEU A 133 -1.64 -4.11 23.02
C LEU A 133 -2.26 -2.82 22.46
N ARG A 134 -3.28 -2.94 21.60
CA ARG A 134 -3.92 -1.78 20.95
C ARG A 134 -4.45 -0.76 21.95
N ARG A 135 -5.11 -1.22 23.03
CA ARG A 135 -5.66 -0.34 24.07
C ARG A 135 -4.61 0.39 24.92
N ARG A 136 -3.33 0.00 24.81
CA ARG A 136 -2.21 0.61 25.53
C ARG A 136 -1.40 1.56 24.64
N ILE A 137 -1.74 1.66 23.35
CA ILE A 137 -1.16 2.67 22.47
C ILE A 137 -1.80 4.01 22.84
N ASP A 138 -1.03 4.82 23.57
CA ASP A 138 -1.34 6.17 24.00
C ASP A 138 -1.04 7.20 22.89
N TYR A 139 -1.73 7.04 21.76
CA TYR A 139 -1.71 7.96 20.64
C TYR A 139 -3.10 8.02 20.00
N PRO A 140 -3.48 9.15 19.35
CA PRO A 140 -4.74 9.27 18.65
C PRO A 140 -4.91 8.14 17.62
N GLU A 141 -6.02 7.42 17.71
CA GLU A 141 -6.41 6.42 16.72
C GLU A 141 -7.24 7.12 15.64
N ALA A 142 -6.63 7.37 14.48
CA ALA A 142 -7.30 7.99 13.35
C ALA A 142 -8.40 7.08 12.78
N GLN A 143 -8.14 5.77 12.76
CA GLN A 143 -9.05 4.71 12.32
C GLN A 143 -8.70 3.41 13.07
N PRO A 144 -9.60 2.43 13.23
CA PRO A 144 -9.31 1.21 13.97
C PRO A 144 -8.01 0.51 13.52
N GLY A 145 -7.01 0.45 14.40
CA GLY A 145 -5.67 -0.11 14.11
C GLY A 145 -4.69 0.86 13.43
N VAL A 146 -5.05 2.13 13.26
CA VAL A 146 -4.24 3.18 12.63
C VAL A 146 -4.06 4.35 13.59
N TYR A 147 -2.81 4.63 13.96
CA TYR A 147 -2.47 5.62 14.99
C TYR A 147 -1.59 6.72 14.44
N GLU A 148 -1.84 7.96 14.86
CA GLU A 148 -1.00 9.12 14.58
C GLU A 148 0.04 9.30 15.68
N LEU A 149 1.29 9.06 15.33
CA LEU A 149 2.45 9.11 16.22
C LEU A 149 3.20 10.43 16.05
N ALA A 150 2.65 11.52 16.60
CA ALA A 150 3.32 12.81 16.63
C ALA A 150 4.69 12.71 17.33
N GLY A 151 5.74 13.24 16.70
CA GLY A 151 7.11 13.24 17.22
C GLY A 151 7.88 11.91 17.08
N ILE A 152 7.25 10.84 16.59
CA ILE A 152 7.93 9.59 16.27
C ILE A 152 8.30 9.59 14.79
N VAL A 153 9.60 9.62 14.51
CA VAL A 153 10.15 9.51 13.15
C VAL A 153 11.17 8.37 13.02
N SER A 154 11.67 7.84 14.15
CA SER A 154 12.64 6.77 14.21
C SER A 154 12.06 5.49 14.76
N ARG A 155 11.86 4.51 13.88
CA ARG A 155 11.42 3.16 14.26
C ARG A 155 12.30 2.55 15.37
N LYS A 156 13.63 2.59 15.20
CA LYS A 156 14.58 1.92 16.11
C LYS A 156 14.74 2.63 17.45
N LYS A 157 14.78 3.97 17.44
CA LYS A 157 15.10 4.76 18.64
C LYS A 157 13.88 5.20 19.43
N GLN A 158 12.70 5.30 18.79
CA GLN A 158 11.50 5.86 19.41
C GLN A 158 10.36 4.83 19.44
N LEU A 159 9.95 4.28 18.29
CA LEU A 159 8.81 3.37 18.22
C LEU A 159 9.06 2.04 18.95
N LEU A 160 10.18 1.36 18.66
CA LEU A 160 10.46 0.05 19.25
C LEU A 160 10.60 0.12 20.78
N PRO A 161 11.36 1.07 21.37
CA PRO A 161 11.39 1.22 22.83
C PRO A 161 10.01 1.44 23.45
N TYR A 162 9.16 2.25 22.80
CA TYR A 162 7.79 2.50 23.23
C TYR A 162 6.92 1.22 23.22
N LEU A 163 6.91 0.48 22.10
CA LEU A 163 6.16 -0.77 22.01
C LEU A 163 6.68 -1.84 22.97
N ILE A 164 8.01 -1.92 23.18
CA ILE A 164 8.61 -2.82 24.17
C ILE A 164 8.17 -2.45 25.58
N HIS A 165 8.10 -1.16 25.90
CA HIS A 165 7.60 -0.69 27.19
C HIS A 165 6.16 -1.16 27.42
N ILE A 166 5.28 -0.98 26.43
CA ILE A 166 3.89 -1.48 26.48
C ILE A 166 3.88 -3.00 26.70
N LEU A 167 4.65 -3.75 25.89
CA LEU A 167 4.71 -5.22 25.96
C LEU A 167 5.12 -5.73 27.35
N ARG A 168 6.09 -5.07 27.99
CA ARG A 168 6.51 -5.41 29.36
C ARG A 168 5.37 -5.25 30.36
N GLN A 169 4.57 -4.19 30.25
CA GLN A 169 3.40 -4.00 31.11
C GLN A 169 2.34 -5.09 30.93
N ILE A 170 2.18 -5.61 29.70
CA ILE A 170 1.28 -6.75 29.43
C ILE A 170 1.77 -8.01 30.13
N ALA A 171 3.07 -8.27 30.08
CA ALA A 171 3.68 -9.48 30.64
C ALA A 171 3.64 -9.52 32.17
N ILE A 172 3.68 -8.36 32.85
CA ILE A 172 3.69 -8.24 34.32
C ILE A 172 2.28 -8.42 34.93
N GLN A 173 1.21 -8.34 34.14
CA GLN A 173 -0.18 -8.47 34.59
C GLN A 173 -0.77 -9.89 34.38
N ARG A 174 0.08 -10.90 34.15
CA ARG A 174 -0.29 -12.32 34.13
C ARG A 174 0.27 -13.02 35.36
#